data_AF-A0A958QVJ5-F1
#
_entry.id   AF-A0A958QVJ5-F1
#
_cell.length_a   1.000
_cell.length_b   1.000
_cell.length_c   1.000
_cell.angle_alpha   90.00
_cell.angle_beta   90.00
_cell.angle_gamma   90.00
#
_symmetry.space_group_name_H-M   'P 1'
#
loop_
_entity.id
_entity.type
_entity.pdbx_description
1 polymer ?
#
loop_
_entity_poly.entity_id
_entity_poly.type
_entity_poly.pdbx_seq_one_letter_code
_entity_poly.pdbx_strand_id
1 'polypeptide(L)'
;MSGTPTLHSRLRVLVAKAFRASQLYASMRTRRGDAVDLAEVANSIRANVWQKTHYEFQSSLNEALLGANPGQLSMKVQQLRDSYRKAADDASRAVAFQSSRLQEHVQRQEFATILKVSLELIRLKAQAQATRALADELASALQANGATPATESEPTLLVDEVPNDDRHNSASRLPERPSNVIPFARRSVGGGGSR
;
A
#
# COMPACT_ATOMS: atom_id res chain seq x y z
N MET A 1 -11.93 -17.51 -19.79
CA MET A 1 -11.30 -16.31 -20.39
C MET A 1 -11.35 -15.16 -19.40
N SER A 2 -10.27 -14.89 -18.66
CA SER A 2 -10.19 -13.73 -17.76
C SER A 2 -9.68 -12.53 -18.57
N GLY A 3 -10.60 -11.64 -18.99
CA GLY A 3 -10.24 -10.40 -19.65
C GLY A 3 -9.31 -9.56 -18.76
N THR A 4 -8.38 -8.84 -19.39
CA THR A 4 -7.49 -7.91 -18.70
C THR A 4 -8.32 -6.90 -17.88
N PRO A 5 -7.99 -6.68 -16.60
CA PRO A 5 -8.78 -5.79 -15.75
C PRO A 5 -8.72 -4.36 -16.29
N THR A 6 -9.88 -3.79 -16.60
CA THR A 6 -10.05 -2.41 -17.08
C THR A 6 -9.55 -1.40 -16.03
N LEU A 7 -9.14 -0.20 -16.46
CA LEU A 7 -8.78 0.89 -15.54
C LEU A 7 -9.80 1.06 -14.41
N HIS A 8 -11.10 1.08 -14.74
CA HIS A 8 -12.17 1.22 -13.76
C HIS A 8 -12.13 0.11 -12.69
N SER A 9 -11.95 -1.16 -13.09
CA SER A 9 -11.85 -2.28 -12.14
C SER A 9 -10.62 -2.16 -11.24
N ARG A 10 -9.47 -1.74 -11.78
CA ARG A 10 -8.22 -1.53 -11.02
C ARG A 10 -8.38 -0.40 -10.00
N LEU A 11 -8.99 0.70 -10.39
CA LEU A 11 -9.24 1.82 -9.48
C LEU A 11 -10.19 1.45 -8.35
N ARG A 12 -11.20 0.61 -8.61
CA ARG A 12 -12.07 0.06 -7.54
C ARG A 12 -11.28 -0.79 -6.54
N VAL A 13 -10.31 -1.57 -7.01
CA VAL A 13 -9.40 -2.31 -6.12
C VAL A 13 -8.55 -1.34 -5.29
N LEU A 14 -8.04 -0.25 -5.87
CA LEU A 14 -7.30 0.77 -5.13
C LEU A 14 -8.16 1.48 -4.08
N VAL A 15 -9.42 1.79 -4.37
CA VAL A 15 -10.37 2.33 -3.38
C VAL A 15 -10.51 1.37 -2.19
N ALA A 16 -10.70 0.07 -2.46
CA ALA A 16 -10.82 -0.93 -1.40
C ALA A 16 -9.51 -1.09 -0.60
N LYS A 17 -8.35 -1.04 -1.25
CA LYS A 17 -7.03 -1.06 -0.61
C LYS A 17 -6.85 0.15 0.30
N ALA A 18 -7.22 1.34 -0.18
CA ALA A 18 -7.14 2.58 0.60
C ALA A 18 -8.06 2.56 1.82
N PHE A 19 -9.28 2.05 1.67
CA PHE A 19 -10.19 1.86 2.80
C PHE A 19 -9.62 0.89 3.86
N ARG A 20 -9.06 -0.25 3.43
CA ARG A 20 -8.44 -1.19 4.38
C ARG A 20 -7.25 -0.58 5.09
N ALA A 21 -6.41 0.16 4.37
CA ALA A 21 -5.27 0.86 4.94
C ALA A 21 -5.72 1.90 5.98
N SER A 22 -6.75 2.70 5.69
CA SER A 22 -7.25 3.70 6.63
C SER A 22 -7.79 3.07 7.93
N GLN A 23 -8.50 1.94 7.83
CA GLN A 23 -8.95 1.17 9.01
C GLN A 23 -7.78 0.58 9.82
N LEU A 24 -6.77 0.03 9.14
CA LEU A 24 -5.58 -0.50 9.80
C LEU A 24 -4.87 0.58 10.62
N TYR A 25 -4.58 1.73 10.01
CA TYR A 25 -3.90 2.83 10.71
C TYR A 25 -4.77 3.46 11.80
N ALA A 26 -6.10 3.47 11.65
CA ALA A 26 -7.01 3.87 12.72
C ALA A 26 -6.88 2.96 13.96
N SER A 27 -6.68 1.66 13.75
CA SER A 27 -6.54 0.66 14.84
C SER A 27 -5.17 0.69 15.53
N MET A 28 -4.12 1.20 14.86
CA MET A 28 -2.77 1.33 15.42
C MET A 28 -2.64 2.44 16.47
N ARG A 29 -3.72 3.19 16.73
CA ARG A 29 -3.73 4.22 17.76
C ARG A 29 -3.74 3.55 19.13
N THR A 30 -2.61 3.57 19.82
CA THR A 30 -2.48 3.04 21.17
C THR A 30 -3.43 3.77 22.12
N ARG A 31 -4.10 3.00 22.99
CA ARG A 31 -4.81 3.55 24.16
C ARG A 31 -3.75 4.09 25.10
N ARG A 32 -3.85 5.37 25.48
CA ARG A 32 -2.94 6.01 26.43
C ARG A 32 -2.77 5.12 27.67
N GLY A 33 -1.58 4.59 27.87
CA GLY A 33 -1.12 4.11 29.17
C GLY A 33 -0.62 5.29 30.02
N ASP A 34 -0.38 5.04 31.31
CA ASP A 34 -0.03 6.07 32.30
C ASP A 34 1.38 6.70 32.11
N ALA A 35 2.18 6.22 31.15
CA ALA A 35 3.49 6.78 30.80
C ALA A 35 3.52 7.25 29.33
N VAL A 36 4.02 8.46 29.10
CA VAL A 36 4.18 9.03 27.74
C VAL A 36 5.45 8.48 27.10
N ASP A 37 5.34 7.41 26.32
CA ASP A 37 6.43 6.95 25.46
C ASP A 37 6.49 7.79 24.17
N LEU A 38 7.63 8.45 23.94
CA LEU A 38 7.87 9.25 22.74
C LEU A 38 7.80 8.40 21.45
N ALA A 39 8.16 7.12 21.51
CA ALA A 39 8.04 6.21 20.38
C ALA A 39 6.57 5.96 20.03
N GLU A 40 5.70 5.81 21.03
CA GLU A 40 4.26 5.68 20.82
C GLU A 40 3.64 6.96 20.26
N VAL A 41 4.07 8.13 20.74
CA VAL A 41 3.62 9.42 20.18
C VAL A 41 4.02 9.53 18.69
N ALA A 42 5.26 9.20 18.36
CA ALA A 42 5.74 9.19 16.98
C ALA A 42 4.96 8.19 16.10
N ASN A 43 4.66 7.00 16.62
CA ASN A 43 3.83 6.00 15.93
C ASN A 43 2.40 6.51 15.69
N SER A 44 1.80 7.13 16.70
CA SER A 44 0.45 7.70 16.62
C SER A 44 0.36 8.83 15.59
N ILE A 45 1.37 9.71 15.52
CA ILE A 45 1.46 10.75 14.48
C ILE A 45 1.55 10.12 13.09
N ARG A 46 2.44 9.14 12.90
CA ARG A 46 2.58 8.43 11.62
C ARG A 46 1.26 7.77 11.22
N ALA A 47 0.66 6.99 12.11
CA ALA A 47 -0.60 6.30 11.85
C ALA A 47 -1.72 7.28 11.49
N ASN A 48 -1.84 8.40 12.19
CA ASN A 48 -2.85 9.43 11.89
C ASN A 48 -2.65 10.02 10.48
N VAL A 49 -1.41 10.37 10.12
CA VAL A 49 -1.10 10.88 8.78
C VAL A 49 -1.47 9.87 7.70
N TRP A 50 -1.01 8.62 7.86
CA TRP A 50 -1.32 7.56 6.90
C TRP A 50 -2.82 7.29 6.78
N GLN A 51 -3.54 7.23 7.91
CA GLN A 51 -5.00 7.10 7.93
C GLN A 51 -5.68 8.23 7.14
N LYS A 52 -5.35 9.48 7.47
CA LYS A 52 -5.96 10.67 6.86
C LYS A 52 -5.69 10.71 5.35
N THR A 53 -4.44 10.49 4.94
CA THR A 53 -4.06 10.52 3.52
C THR A 53 -4.76 9.42 2.72
N HIS A 54 -4.90 8.21 3.26
CA HIS A 54 -5.63 7.13 2.59
C HIS A 54 -7.13 7.39 2.51
N TYR A 55 -7.72 8.02 3.53
CA TYR A 55 -9.12 8.45 3.51
C TYR A 55 -9.37 9.52 2.45
N GLU A 56 -8.54 10.57 2.39
CA GLU A 56 -8.62 11.62 1.37
C GLU A 56 -8.48 11.04 -0.04
N PHE A 57 -7.51 10.13 -0.23
CA PHE A 57 -7.31 9.43 -1.49
C PHE A 57 -8.53 8.62 -1.91
N GLN A 58 -9.13 7.89 -0.97
CA GLN A 58 -10.34 7.14 -1.22
C GLN A 58 -11.48 8.06 -1.70
N SER A 59 -11.66 9.22 -1.06
CA SER A 59 -12.67 10.21 -1.46
C SER A 59 -12.41 10.74 -2.87
N SER A 60 -11.20 11.24 -3.12
CA SER A 60 -10.83 11.81 -4.43
C SER A 60 -10.92 10.78 -5.57
N LEU A 61 -10.56 9.53 -5.30
CA LEU A 61 -10.64 8.47 -6.30
C LEU A 61 -12.10 8.07 -6.59
N ASN A 62 -12.95 8.02 -5.56
CA ASN A 62 -14.39 7.81 -5.75
C ASN A 62 -15.04 8.95 -6.54
N GLU A 63 -14.68 10.20 -6.28
CA GLU A 63 -15.14 11.36 -7.04
C GLU A 63 -14.71 11.27 -8.52
N ALA A 64 -13.46 10.86 -8.78
CA ALA A 64 -12.97 10.64 -10.13
C ALA A 64 -13.74 9.51 -10.84
N LEU A 65 -14.09 8.43 -10.12
CA LEU A 65 -14.86 7.31 -10.66
C LEU A 65 -16.33 7.65 -10.93
N LEU A 66 -16.98 8.46 -10.07
CA LEU A 66 -18.39 8.82 -10.21
C LEU A 66 -18.62 9.91 -11.27
N GLY A 67 -17.66 10.84 -11.40
CA GLY A 67 -17.82 12.02 -12.25
C GLY A 67 -17.09 11.97 -13.60
N ALA A 68 -16.55 10.83 -14.03
CA ALA A 68 -15.79 10.74 -15.28
C ALA A 68 -16.51 9.93 -16.36
N ASN A 69 -16.65 10.50 -17.55
CA ASN A 69 -16.84 9.72 -18.76
C ASN A 69 -15.60 8.82 -18.97
N PRO A 70 -15.75 7.62 -19.57
CA PRO A 70 -14.63 6.67 -19.75
C PRO A 70 -13.38 7.29 -20.40
N GLY A 71 -13.56 8.22 -21.35
CA GLY A 71 -12.47 8.94 -22.01
C GLY A 71 -11.75 9.98 -21.13
N GLN A 72 -12.38 10.46 -20.06
CA GLN A 72 -11.82 11.46 -19.13
C GLN A 72 -11.23 10.84 -17.86
N LEU A 73 -11.55 9.57 -17.56
CA LEU A 73 -11.12 8.91 -16.34
C LEU A 73 -9.59 8.82 -16.24
N SER A 74 -8.92 8.45 -17.34
CA SER A 74 -7.45 8.38 -17.39
C SER A 74 -6.81 9.75 -17.07
N MET A 75 -7.34 10.82 -17.66
CA MET A 75 -6.86 12.18 -17.43
C MET A 75 -7.06 12.62 -15.98
N LYS A 76 -8.23 12.38 -15.38
CA LYS A 76 -8.49 12.71 -13.96
C LYS A 76 -7.58 11.95 -13.01
N VAL A 77 -7.34 10.66 -13.29
CA VAL A 77 -6.43 9.83 -12.49
C VAL A 77 -4.99 10.29 -12.64
N GLN A 78 -4.59 10.74 -13.83
CA GLN A 78 -3.27 11.34 -14.05
C GLN A 78 -3.11 12.66 -13.29
N GLN A 79 -4.11 13.54 -13.30
CA GLN A 79 -4.12 14.76 -12.50
C GLN A 79 -4.02 14.46 -11.00
N LEU A 80 -4.75 13.44 -10.52
CA LEU A 80 -4.68 13.00 -9.14
C LEU A 80 -3.28 12.50 -8.78
N ARG A 81 -2.68 11.66 -9.63
CA ARG A 81 -1.29 11.19 -9.46
C ARG A 81 -0.32 12.36 -9.35
N ASP A 82 -0.41 13.32 -10.26
CA ASP A 82 0.51 14.46 -10.31
C ASP A 82 0.33 15.37 -9.09
N SER A 83 -0.90 15.53 -8.60
CA SER A 83 -1.20 16.24 -7.34
C SER A 83 -0.55 15.55 -6.13
N TYR A 84 -0.72 14.23 -5.98
CA TYR A 84 -0.11 13.47 -4.88
C TYR A 84 1.42 13.46 -4.96
N ARG A 85 1.98 13.37 -6.17
CA ARG A 85 3.43 13.46 -6.39
C ARG A 85 3.96 14.85 -5.99
N LYS A 86 3.30 15.92 -6.42
CA LYS A 86 3.66 17.28 -6.03
C LYS A 86 3.61 17.45 -4.50
N ALA A 87 2.55 16.97 -3.86
CA ALA A 87 2.42 17.02 -2.40
C ALA A 87 3.54 16.23 -1.68
N ALA A 88 3.97 15.09 -2.24
CA ALA A 88 5.11 14.33 -1.73
C ALA A 88 6.43 15.10 -1.85
N ASP A 89 6.66 15.75 -2.99
CA ASP A 89 7.87 16.52 -3.25
C ASP A 89 7.90 17.79 -2.37
N ASP A 90 6.76 18.47 -2.20
CA ASP A 90 6.59 19.61 -1.29
C ASP A 90 6.89 19.23 0.17
N ALA A 91 6.31 18.12 0.65
CA ALA A 91 6.58 17.62 2.00
C ALA A 91 8.05 17.21 2.18
N SER A 92 8.67 16.59 1.17
CA SER A 92 10.09 16.21 1.20
C SER A 92 11.01 17.43 1.28
N ARG A 93 10.70 18.51 0.54
CA ARG A 93 11.41 19.78 0.64
C ARG A 93 11.26 20.41 2.02
N ALA A 94 10.06 20.36 2.60
CA ALA A 94 9.82 20.83 3.96
C ALA A 94 10.62 20.04 5.00
N VAL A 95 10.75 18.71 4.83
CA VAL A 95 11.63 17.87 5.68
C VAL A 95 13.07 18.33 5.61
N ALA A 96 13.61 18.58 4.41
CA ALA A 96 14.99 19.03 4.26
C ALA A 96 15.22 20.38 4.97
N PHE A 97 14.31 21.35 4.76
CA PHE A 97 14.38 22.66 5.41
C PHE A 97 14.31 22.56 6.95
N GLN A 98 13.34 21.79 7.48
CA GLN A 98 13.17 21.64 8.93
C GLN A 98 14.30 20.84 9.57
N SER A 99 14.94 19.93 8.83
CA SER A 99 16.11 19.18 9.31
C SER A 99 17.29 20.10 9.56
N SER A 100 17.53 21.09 8.68
CA SER A 100 18.55 22.12 8.90
C SER A 100 18.26 22.97 10.13
N ARG A 101 17.00 23.40 10.30
CA ARG A 101 16.59 24.18 11.50
C ARG A 101 16.75 23.38 12.79
N LEU A 102 16.45 22.08 12.76
CA LEU A 102 16.64 21.22 13.93
C LEU A 102 18.10 21.21 14.38
N GLN A 103 19.05 21.18 13.45
CA GLN A 103 20.49 21.23 13.77
C GLN A 103 20.85 22.54 14.48
N GLU A 104 20.33 23.68 14.02
CA GLU A 104 20.54 24.98 14.68
C GLU A 104 19.98 24.99 16.11
N HIS A 105 18.76 24.46 16.32
CA HIS A 105 18.14 24.41 17.65
C HIS A 105 18.88 23.44 18.60
N VAL A 106 19.43 22.35 18.07
CA VAL A 106 20.29 21.42 18.84
C VAL A 106 21.56 22.10 19.31
N GLN A 107 22.23 22.88 18.44
CA GLN A 107 23.42 23.64 18.82
C GLN A 107 23.14 24.67 19.92
N ARG A 108 21.94 25.26 19.91
CA ARG A 108 21.48 26.22 20.92
C ARG A 108 20.88 25.58 22.18
N GLN A 109 20.81 24.25 22.24
CA GLN A 109 20.25 23.48 23.36
C GLN A 109 18.79 23.86 23.68
N GLU A 110 18.00 24.21 22.66
CA GLU A 110 16.59 24.62 22.82
C GLU A 110 15.67 23.37 22.90
N PHE A 111 15.79 22.58 23.97
CA PHE A 111 15.16 21.25 24.10
C PHE A 111 13.64 21.21 23.78
N ALA A 112 12.88 22.20 24.22
CA ALA A 112 11.45 22.27 23.93
C ALA A 112 11.17 22.49 22.43
N THR A 113 11.98 23.31 21.77
CA THR A 113 11.89 23.57 20.33
C THR A 113 12.34 22.35 19.52
N ILE A 114 13.42 21.70 19.94
CA ILE A 114 13.93 20.44 19.34
C ILE A 114 12.82 19.39 19.31
N LEU A 115 12.12 19.18 20.43
CA LEU A 115 11.03 18.21 20.49
C LEU A 115 9.89 18.56 19.52
N LYS A 116 9.45 19.83 19.49
CA LYS A 116 8.38 20.29 18.58
C LYS A 116 8.75 20.09 17.11
N VAL A 117 9.96 20.52 16.72
CA VAL A 117 10.46 20.38 15.36
C VAL A 117 10.63 18.91 14.98
N SER A 118 11.06 18.06 15.92
CA SER A 118 11.18 16.61 15.70
C SER A 118 9.83 15.94 15.43
N LEU A 119 8.79 16.28 16.19
CA LEU A 119 7.44 15.77 15.95
C LEU A 119 6.88 16.24 14.60
N GLU A 120 7.13 17.50 14.24
CA GLU A 120 6.72 18.02 12.93
C GLU A 120 7.48 17.35 11.77
N LEU A 121 8.78 17.07 11.94
CA LEU A 121 9.57 16.30 10.98
C LEU A 121 9.01 14.88 10.79
N ILE A 122 8.59 14.21 11.86
CA ILE A 122 7.95 12.88 11.78
C ILE A 122 6.65 12.98 10.97
N ARG A 123 5.83 13.99 11.23
CA ARG A 123 4.60 14.24 10.48
C ARG A 123 4.87 14.48 9.00
N LEU A 124 5.80 15.38 8.66
CA LEU A 124 6.14 15.71 7.26
C LEU A 124 6.74 14.53 6.52
N LYS A 125 7.62 13.75 7.17
CA LYS A 125 8.16 12.50 6.60
C LYS A 125 7.06 11.48 6.33
N ALA A 126 6.15 11.27 7.27
CA ALA A 126 5.03 10.37 7.08
C ALA A 126 4.13 10.83 5.92
N GLN A 127 3.89 12.14 5.82
CA GLN A 127 3.09 12.71 4.73
C GLN A 127 3.75 12.48 3.38
N ALA A 128 5.05 12.80 3.26
CA ALA A 128 5.81 12.57 2.03
C ALA A 128 5.78 11.10 1.60
N GLN A 129 5.97 10.18 2.53
CA GLN A 129 5.94 8.73 2.25
C GLN A 129 4.55 8.26 1.82
N ALA A 130 3.50 8.66 2.55
CA ALA A 130 2.13 8.25 2.25
C ALA A 130 1.65 8.76 0.89
N THR A 131 1.87 10.05 0.61
CA THR A 131 1.46 10.63 -0.68
C THR A 131 2.28 10.08 -1.84
N ARG A 132 3.59 9.81 -1.64
CA ARG A 132 4.43 9.18 -2.65
C ARG A 132 3.96 7.78 -3.01
N ALA A 133 3.71 6.95 -2.00
CA ALA A 133 3.23 5.58 -2.22
C ALA A 133 1.92 5.56 -3.01
N LEU A 134 0.98 6.45 -2.70
CA LEU A 134 -0.28 6.56 -3.44
C LEU A 134 -0.10 7.07 -4.87
N ALA A 135 0.81 8.01 -5.10
CA ALA A 135 1.16 8.45 -6.45
C ALA A 135 1.74 7.29 -7.28
N ASP A 136 2.60 6.47 -6.69
CA ASP A 136 3.20 5.32 -7.36
C ASP A 136 2.15 4.22 -7.67
N GLU A 137 1.18 3.99 -6.78
CA GLU A 137 0.04 3.07 -7.02
C GLU A 137 -0.86 3.56 -8.17
N LEU A 138 -1.14 4.87 -8.24
CA LEU A 138 -1.87 5.45 -9.37
C LEU A 138 -1.09 5.35 -10.68
N ALA A 139 0.23 5.56 -10.64
CA ALA A 139 1.10 5.39 -11.80
C ALA A 139 1.06 3.95 -12.32
N SER A 140 1.15 2.97 -11.42
CA SER A 140 1.04 1.55 -11.76
C SER A 140 -0.31 1.21 -12.40
N ALA A 141 -1.42 1.73 -11.84
CA ALA A 141 -2.75 1.51 -12.41
C ALA A 141 -2.91 2.10 -13.82
N LEU A 142 -2.30 3.26 -14.10
CA LEU A 142 -2.30 3.89 -15.42
C LEU A 142 -1.43 3.12 -16.43
N GLN A 143 -0.21 2.74 -16.04
CA GLN A 143 0.71 1.99 -16.90
C GLN A 143 0.12 0.64 -17.31
N ALA A 144 -0.47 -0.08 -16.36
CA ALA A 144 -1.09 -1.37 -16.62
C ALA A 144 -2.40 -1.31 -17.44
N ASN A 145 -2.92 -0.10 -17.68
CA ASN A 145 -4.01 0.15 -18.63
C ASN A 145 -3.49 0.52 -20.02
N GLY A 146 -2.31 1.15 -20.12
CA GLY A 146 -1.63 1.42 -21.41
C GLY A 146 -0.94 0.19 -22.01
N ALA A 147 -0.58 -0.79 -21.16
CA ALA A 147 -0.14 -2.11 -21.59
C ALA A 147 -1.35 -3.00 -21.93
N THR A 148 -1.97 -2.77 -23.09
CA THR A 148 -2.59 -3.90 -23.81
C THR A 148 -1.50 -4.95 -24.03
N PRO A 149 -1.74 -6.25 -23.75
CA PRO A 149 -0.80 -7.27 -24.17
C PRO A 149 -0.69 -7.14 -25.68
N ALA A 150 0.50 -6.80 -26.17
CA ALA A 150 0.83 -7.05 -27.55
C ALA A 150 0.47 -8.51 -27.79
N THR A 151 -0.38 -8.75 -28.78
CA THR A 151 -0.72 -10.05 -29.32
C THR A 151 0.54 -10.90 -29.29
N GLU A 152 0.59 -11.89 -28.40
CA GLU A 152 1.60 -12.93 -28.47
C GLU A 152 1.35 -13.63 -29.81
N SER A 153 2.08 -13.19 -30.84
CA SER A 153 2.23 -13.95 -32.06
C SER A 153 2.74 -15.33 -31.63
N GLU A 154 1.90 -16.31 -31.93
CA GLU A 154 2.08 -17.76 -31.82
C GLU A 154 3.54 -18.22 -31.64
N PRO A 155 3.85 -19.07 -30.65
CA PRO A 155 5.02 -19.93 -30.80
C PRO A 155 4.70 -20.88 -31.95
N THR A 156 5.33 -20.66 -33.10
CA THR A 156 5.32 -21.60 -34.22
C THR A 156 5.74 -22.96 -33.68
N LEU A 157 4.78 -23.89 -33.65
CA LEU A 157 5.00 -25.31 -33.46
C LEU A 157 5.91 -25.81 -34.59
N LEU A 158 7.21 -25.90 -34.33
CA LEU A 158 8.06 -26.82 -35.07
C LEU A 158 7.92 -28.18 -34.40
N VAL A 159 6.97 -28.95 -34.92
CA VAL A 159 7.01 -30.40 -34.89
C VAL A 159 8.15 -30.81 -35.82
N ASP A 160 9.15 -31.52 -35.30
CA ASP A 160 9.69 -32.68 -35.99
C ASP A 160 10.46 -33.63 -35.07
N GLU A 161 10.01 -34.88 -35.14
CA GLU A 161 10.67 -36.18 -34.95
C GLU A 161 11.33 -36.60 -33.62
N VAL A 162 10.67 -37.61 -33.03
CA VAL A 162 11.16 -38.62 -32.10
C VAL A 162 12.10 -39.59 -32.84
N PRO A 163 13.12 -40.14 -32.15
CA PRO A 163 13.23 -41.59 -32.14
C PRO A 163 13.29 -42.14 -30.70
N ASN A 164 12.41 -43.11 -30.47
CA ASN A 164 12.44 -44.04 -29.35
C ASN A 164 13.76 -44.81 -29.36
N ASP A 165 14.40 -44.96 -28.20
CA ASP A 165 14.96 -46.26 -27.86
C ASP A 165 15.01 -46.49 -26.35
N ASP A 166 14.48 -47.64 -25.96
CA ASP A 166 14.39 -48.16 -24.61
C ASP A 166 15.78 -48.47 -24.04
N ARG A 167 16.01 -48.18 -22.75
CA ARG A 167 16.44 -49.18 -21.74
C ARG A 167 16.79 -48.60 -20.36
N HIS A 168 16.17 -49.24 -19.37
CA HIS A 168 16.68 -49.59 -18.03
C HIS A 168 16.64 -48.57 -16.88
N ASN A 169 15.55 -48.69 -16.12
CA ASN A 169 15.49 -49.19 -14.74
C ASN A 169 16.57 -48.70 -13.74
N SER A 170 16.16 -47.87 -12.78
CA SER A 170 16.43 -48.11 -11.35
C SER A 170 15.54 -47.23 -10.48
N ALA A 171 14.76 -47.91 -9.63
CA ALA A 171 13.88 -47.34 -8.63
C ALA A 171 14.65 -46.71 -7.46
N SER A 172 14.14 -45.62 -6.92
CA SER A 172 14.29 -45.25 -5.50
C SER A 172 13.12 -44.37 -5.02
N ARG A 173 12.13 -45.08 -4.47
CA ARG A 173 11.28 -44.78 -3.29
C ARG A 173 11.14 -43.31 -2.80
N LEU A 174 9.94 -42.74 -3.00
CA LEU A 174 8.94 -42.18 -2.04
C LEU A 174 9.39 -41.48 -0.73
N PRO A 175 8.62 -40.53 -0.12
CA PRO A 175 7.14 -40.53 -0.13
C PRO A 175 6.40 -39.19 -0.27
N GLU A 176 5.08 -39.36 -0.25
CA GLU A 176 3.97 -38.45 -0.48
C GLU A 176 3.71 -37.39 0.63
N ARG A 177 2.87 -36.42 0.25
CA ARG A 177 2.32 -35.22 0.92
C ARG A 177 1.89 -35.37 2.40
N PRO A 178 1.62 -34.24 3.09
CA PRO A 178 0.20 -33.89 3.24
C PRO A 178 -0.16 -32.40 3.11
N SER A 179 -1.40 -32.20 2.65
CA SER A 179 -2.28 -31.05 2.87
C SER A 179 -2.19 -30.48 4.28
N ASN A 180 -2.21 -29.15 4.44
CA ASN A 180 -2.66 -28.49 5.66
C ASN A 180 -3.48 -27.23 5.34
N VAL A 181 -4.78 -27.48 5.13
CA VAL A 181 -5.86 -26.54 5.43
C VAL A 181 -5.85 -26.30 6.94
N ILE A 182 -5.83 -25.04 7.38
CA ILE A 182 -6.17 -24.67 8.76
C ILE A 182 -7.49 -23.88 8.74
N PRO A 183 -8.60 -24.43 9.23
CA PRO A 183 -9.85 -23.70 9.43
C PRO A 183 -9.77 -22.81 10.67
N PHE A 184 -10.21 -21.56 10.55
CA PHE A 184 -10.40 -20.68 11.72
C PHE A 184 -11.48 -21.26 12.63
N ALA A 185 -11.05 -21.82 13.75
CA ALA A 185 -11.92 -22.30 14.81
C ALA A 185 -12.71 -21.15 15.43
N ARG A 186 -14.05 -21.29 15.43
CA ARG A 186 -14.96 -20.57 16.34
C ARG A 186 -14.50 -20.81 17.77
N ARG A 187 -14.11 -19.77 18.50
CA ARG A 187 -14.09 -19.81 19.97
C ARG A 187 -15.54 -19.89 20.45
N SER A 188 -15.91 -21.03 21.03
CA SER A 188 -17.12 -21.15 21.82
C SER A 188 -16.98 -20.28 23.07
N VAL A 189 -17.97 -19.43 23.29
CA VAL A 189 -18.18 -18.75 24.57
C VAL A 189 -18.66 -19.84 25.54
N GLY A 190 -17.76 -20.25 26.42
CA GLY A 190 -18.05 -21.06 27.60
C GLY A 190 -18.03 -20.17 28.82
N GLY A 191 -19.12 -20.18 29.57
CA GLY A 191 -19.31 -19.46 30.83
C GLY A 191 -20.77 -19.04 30.90
N GLY A 192 -21.62 -19.60 31.74
CA GLY A 192 -21.42 -20.44 32.92
C GLY A 192 -22.67 -20.20 33.75
N GLY A 193 -23.48 -21.24 33.94
CA GLY A 193 -24.72 -21.15 34.71
C GLY A 193 -24.44 -21.12 36.21
N SER A 194 -25.29 -20.34 36.89
CA SER A 194 -25.87 -20.56 38.22
C SER A 194 -24.97 -21.09 39.35
N ARG A 195 -24.69 -20.22 40.32
CA ARG A 195 -25.19 -20.32 41.70
C ARG A 195 -24.98 -19.01 42.44
#